data_AF-A0A257PZY1-F1
#
_entry.id   AF-A0A257PZY1-F1
#
_cell.length_a   1.000
_cell.length_b   1.000
_cell.length_c   1.000
_cell.angle_alpha   90.00
_cell.angle_beta   90.00
_cell.angle_gamma   90.00
#
_symmetry.space_group_name_H-M   'P 1'
#
loop_
_entity.id
_entity.type
_entity.pdbx_description
1 polymer ?
#
loop_
_entity_poly.entity_id
_entity_poly.type
_entity_poly.pdbx_seq_one_letter_code
_entity_poly.pdbx_strand_id
1 'polypeptide(L)'
;MPQSKIKLDWEEVDSSNLDKITFHQPTETMAVKFKGGALYSYMKVSRDVYDGMLRAASAGGYLNDVIKKGRYAYTRWNDETELIEHLSL
;
A
#
# COMPACT_ATOMS: atom_id res chain seq x y z
N MET A 1 21.36 10.05 17.29
CA MET A 1 20.93 10.68 16.03
C MET A 1 19.46 10.38 15.86
N PRO A 2 18.57 11.37 15.64
CA PRO A 2 17.19 11.03 15.33
C PRO A 2 17.20 10.36 13.95
N GLN A 3 16.91 9.05 13.90
CA GLN A 3 16.58 8.38 12.64
C GLN A 3 15.42 9.17 12.03
N SER A 4 15.61 9.74 10.84
CA SER A 4 14.48 10.31 10.11
C SER A 4 13.53 9.16 9.78
N LYS A 5 12.40 9.07 10.50
CA LYS A 5 11.37 8.09 10.16
C LYS A 5 10.89 8.39 8.75
N ILE A 6 10.84 7.37 7.90
CA ILE A 6 10.20 7.48 6.59
C ILE A 6 8.76 7.97 6.80
N LYS A 7 8.35 8.95 6.00
CA LYS A 7 6.97 9.41 5.95
C LYS A 7 6.31 8.76 4.74
N LEU A 8 5.22 8.04 4.99
CA LEU A 8 4.34 7.57 3.92
C LEU A 8 3.28 8.64 3.68
N ASP A 9 3.17 9.07 2.43
CA ASP A 9 2.11 9.97 1.98
C ASP A 9 0.91 9.11 1.55
N TRP A 10 -0.09 9.06 2.43
CA TRP A 10 -1.29 8.26 2.23
C TRP A 10 -2.33 9.02 1.39
N GLU A 11 -2.92 8.32 0.43
CA GLU A 11 -4.03 8.77 -0.39
C GLU A 11 -5.30 8.02 0.04
N GLU A 12 -6.31 8.78 0.48
CA GLU A 12 -7.65 8.22 0.74
C GLU A 12 -8.32 7.83 -0.58
N VAL A 13 -9.08 6.74 -0.57
CA VAL A 13 -9.76 6.24 -1.77
C VAL A 13 -11.24 6.03 -1.52
N ASP A 14 -12.07 6.40 -2.50
CA ASP A 14 -13.49 6.09 -2.46
C ASP A 14 -13.70 4.60 -2.76
N SER A 15 -13.88 3.81 -1.69
CA SER A 15 -14.03 2.36 -1.76
C SER A 15 -14.89 1.86 -0.62
N SER A 16 -15.73 0.85 -0.86
CA SER A 16 -16.53 0.24 0.21
C SER A 16 -15.69 -0.56 1.22
N ASN A 17 -14.45 -0.93 0.87
CA ASN A 17 -13.61 -1.81 1.69
C ASN A 17 -12.20 -1.26 1.99
N LEU A 18 -11.69 -0.35 1.15
CA LEU A 18 -10.39 0.27 1.34
C LEU A 18 -10.54 1.64 1.99
N ASP A 19 -9.63 1.96 2.89
CA ASP A 19 -9.56 3.24 3.60
C ASP A 19 -8.61 4.18 2.83
N LYS A 20 -7.34 3.77 2.73
CA LYS A 20 -6.28 4.55 2.09
C LYS A 20 -5.18 3.65 1.52
N ILE A 21 -4.43 4.18 0.58
CA ILE A 21 -3.28 3.52 -0.06
C ILE A 21 -2.06 4.44 -0.07
N THR A 22 -0.87 3.88 -0.23
CA THR A 22 0.37 4.66 -0.39
C THR A 22 1.39 3.87 -1.20
N PHE A 23 2.38 4.57 -1.72
CA PHE A 23 3.48 3.98 -2.48
C PHE A 23 4.82 4.53 -2.02
N HIS A 24 5.70 3.63 -1.65
CA HIS A 24 7.09 3.93 -1.31
C HIS A 24 7.99 3.54 -2.49
N GLN A 25 8.40 4.56 -3.25
CA GLN A 25 9.20 4.38 -4.48
C GLN A 25 10.56 3.71 -4.25
N PRO A 26 11.36 4.03 -3.22
CA PRO A 26 12.68 3.42 -3.02
C PRO A 26 12.66 1.90 -2.89
N THR A 27 11.56 1.34 -2.35
CA THR A 27 11.41 -0.11 -2.14
C THR A 27 10.37 -0.75 -3.08
N GLU A 28 9.78 0.04 -3.99
CA GLU A 28 8.66 -0.38 -4.85
C GLU A 28 7.54 -1.06 -4.05
N THR A 29 7.21 -0.49 -2.89
CA THR A 29 6.23 -1.06 -1.96
C THR A 29 4.94 -0.26 -2.02
N MET A 30 3.84 -0.91 -2.38
CA MET A 30 2.50 -0.36 -2.23
C MET A 30 1.89 -0.86 -0.93
N ALA A 31 1.36 0.01 -0.09
CA ALA A 31 0.62 -0.39 1.10
C ALA A 31 -0.86 0.01 0.99
N VAL A 32 -1.72 -0.83 1.58
CA VAL A 32 -3.16 -0.72 1.54
C VAL A 32 -3.72 -0.92 2.94
N LYS A 33 -4.48 0.06 3.42
CA LYS A 33 -5.24 -0.02 4.66
C LYS A 33 -6.71 -0.26 4.34
N PHE A 34 -7.30 -1.25 4.97
CA PHE A 34 -8.71 -1.57 4.85
C PHE A 34 -9.52 -0.81 5.91
N LYS A 35 -10.79 -0.52 5.62
CA LYS A 35 -11.71 0.13 6.58
C LYS A 35 -11.88 -0.67 7.88
N GLY A 36 -11.71 -2.00 7.82
CA GLY A 36 -11.68 -2.88 8.99
C GLY A 36 -10.36 -2.86 9.78
N GLY A 37 -9.41 -1.98 9.45
CA GLY A 37 -8.14 -1.80 10.15
C GLY A 37 -6.99 -2.71 9.67
N ALA A 38 -7.25 -3.70 8.83
CA ALA A 38 -6.18 -4.54 8.30
C ALA A 38 -5.22 -3.74 7.41
N LEU A 39 -3.92 -3.96 7.57
CA LEU A 39 -2.86 -3.29 6.80
C LEU A 39 -2.00 -4.32 6.09
N TYR A 40 -1.82 -4.14 4.79
CA TYR A 40 -1.00 -5.00 3.94
C TYR A 40 -0.03 -4.15 3.14
N SER A 41 1.18 -4.66 2.92
CA SER A 41 2.10 -4.16 1.90
C SER A 41 2.31 -5.20 0.81
N TYR A 42 2.56 -4.72 -0.40
CA TYR A 42 2.85 -5.50 -1.60
C TYR A 42 4.17 -5.00 -2.18
N MET A 43 5.12 -5.90 -2.39
CA MET A 43 6.47 -5.58 -2.88
C MET A 43 6.59 -5.72 -4.39
N LYS A 44 7.58 -5.02 -4.98
CA LYS A 44 7.86 -5.02 -6.44
C LYS A 44 6.66 -4.54 -7.25
N VAL A 45 5.88 -3.63 -6.68
CA VAL A 45 4.78 -2.97 -7.38
C VAL A 45 5.37 -1.79 -8.14
N SER A 46 5.28 -1.79 -9.47
CA SER A 46 5.77 -0.68 -10.26
C SER A 46 4.91 0.57 -10.05
N ARG A 47 5.50 1.74 -10.30
CA ARG A 47 4.81 3.02 -10.19
C ARG A 47 3.53 3.08 -11.05
N ASP A 48 3.56 2.49 -12.25
CA ASP A 48 2.41 2.46 -13.16
C ASP A 48 1.23 1.66 -12.59
N VAL A 49 1.52 0.57 -11.86
CA VAL A 49 0.49 -0.24 -11.20
C VAL A 49 -0.14 0.53 -10.04
N TYR A 50 0.65 1.27 -9.26
CA TYR A 50 0.13 2.14 -8.21
C TYR A 50 -0.73 3.27 -8.78
N ASP A 51 -0.25 3.96 -9.82
CA ASP A 51 -1.00 5.00 -10.53
C ASP A 51 -2.31 4.44 -11.11
N GLY A 52 -2.30 3.20 -11.60
CA GLY A 52 -3.50 2.48 -12.05
C GLY A 52 -4.52 2.30 -10.94
N MET A 53 -4.07 2.02 -9.71
CA MET A 53 -4.94 1.91 -8.54
C MET A 53 -5.58 3.26 -8.17
N LEU A 54 -4.83 4.36 -8.24
CA LEU A 54 -5.36 5.72 -7.99
C LEU A 54 -6.43 6.14 -9.01
N ARG A 55 -6.28 5.71 -10.27
CA ARG A 55 -7.20 6.07 -11.38
C ARG A 55 -8.35 5.09 -11.55
N ALA A 56 -8.35 3.96 -10.83
CA ALA A 56 -9.35 2.93 -11.00
C ALA A 56 -10.73 3.40 -10.52
N ALA A 57 -11.77 3.08 -11.29
CA ALA A 57 -13.17 3.34 -10.89
C ALA A 57 -13.58 2.59 -9.60
N SER A 58 -12.85 1.53 -9.24
CA SER A 58 -12.97 0.85 -7.96
C SER A 58 -11.59 0.37 -7.51
N ALA A 59 -11.04 1.01 -6.48
CA ALA A 59 -9.75 0.61 -5.91
C ALA A 59 -9.78 -0.84 -5.37
N GLY A 60 -10.92 -1.26 -4.80
CA GLY A 60 -11.11 -2.64 -4.35
C GLY A 60 -11.11 -3.68 -5.49
N GLY A 61 -11.75 -3.34 -6.62
CA GLY A 61 -11.72 -4.16 -7.83
C GLY A 61 -10.31 -4.28 -8.40
N TYR A 62 -9.61 -3.15 -8.54
CA TYR A 62 -8.23 -3.11 -9.03
C TYR A 62 -7.28 -3.94 -8.15
N LEU A 63 -7.39 -3.81 -6.82
CA LEU A 63 -6.62 -4.60 -5.87
C LEU A 63 -6.82 -6.11 -6.10
N ASN A 64 -8.06 -6.54 -6.36
CA ASN A 64 -8.33 -7.95 -6.62
C ASN A 64 -7.78 -8.41 -7.98
N ASP A 65 -8.00 -7.62 -9.02
CA ASP A 65 -7.76 -8.04 -10.40
C ASP A 65 -6.31 -7.90 -10.84
N VAL A 66 -5.60 -6.88 -10.37
CA VAL A 66 -4.21 -6.62 -10.76
C VAL A 66 -3.25 -7.13 -9.68
N ILE A 67 -3.49 -6.77 -8.42
CA ILE A 67 -2.53 -7.06 -7.35
C ILE A 67 -2.66 -8.51 -6.85
N LYS A 68 -3.85 -8.92 -6.39
CA LYS A 68 -4.02 -10.28 -5.84
C LYS A 68 -3.84 -11.35 -6.90
N LYS A 69 -4.45 -11.20 -8.09
CA LYS A 69 -4.26 -12.14 -9.21
C LYS A 69 -2.85 -12.07 -9.81
N GLY A 70 -2.18 -10.92 -9.75
CA GLY A 70 -0.78 -10.76 -10.12
C GLY A 70 0.21 -11.44 -9.17
N ARG A 71 -0.26 -11.95 -8.02
CA ARG A 71 0.53 -12.71 -7.03
C ARG A 71 1.74 -11.95 -6.48
N TYR A 72 1.61 -10.64 -6.27
CA TYR A 72 2.64 -9.86 -5.60
C TYR A 72 2.91 -10.43 -4.19
N ALA A 73 4.19 -10.51 -3.83
CA ALA A 73 4.59 -10.86 -2.47
C ALA A 73 4.06 -9.82 -1.51
N TYR A 74 3.45 -10.27 -0.41
CA TYR A 74 2.78 -9.39 0.53
C TYR A 74 3.13 -9.72 1.98
N THR A 75 3.06 -8.70 2.82
CA THR A 75 3.20 -8.80 4.27
C THR A 75 2.00 -8.13 4.92
N ARG A 76 1.48 -8.75 5.98
CA ARG A 76 0.47 -8.13 6.86
C ARG A 76 1.19 -7.48 8.03
N TRP A 77 0.77 -6.27 8.37
CA TRP A 77 1.35 -5.48 9.46
C TRP A 77 0.32 -5.31 10.59
N ASN A 78 0.81 -5.13 11.82
CA ASN A 78 -0.09 -4.81 12.94
C ASN A 78 -0.54 -3.35 12.87
N ASP A 79 0.38 -2.44 12.53
CA ASP A 79 0.12 -1.01 12.39
C ASP A 79 1.06 -0.31 11.38
N GLU A 80 0.81 0.97 11.16
CA GLU A 80 1.60 1.81 10.23
C GLU A 80 3.03 2.05 10.74
N THR A 81 3.27 1.96 12.04
CA THR A 81 4.60 2.17 12.64
C THR A 81 5.53 1.01 12.28
N GLU A 82 5.07 -0.23 12.46
CA GLU A 82 5.85 -1.42 12.09
C GLU A 82 6.20 -1.43 10.59
N LEU A 83 5.24 -1.05 9.73
CA LEU A 83 5.47 -0.90 8.30
C LEU A 83 6.57 0.15 8.01
N ILE A 84 6.47 1.33 8.61
CA ILE A 84 7.44 2.41 8.42
C ILE A 84 8.84 1.99 8.89
N GLU A 85 8.92 1.34 10.05
CA GLU A 85 10.18 0.81 10.58
C GLU A 85 10.80 -0.19 9.62
N HIS A 86 10.01 -1.12 9.08
CA HIS A 86 10.49 -2.08 8.08
C HIS A 86 11.00 -1.43 6.80
N LEU A 87 10.31 -0.39 6.30
CA LEU A 87 10.73 0.32 5.08
C LEU A 87 11.98 1.20 5.29
N SER A 88 12.34 1.48 6.55
CA SER A 88 13.48 2.33 6.93
C SER A 88 14.79 1.55 7.12
N LEU A 89 14.76 0.22 7.01
CA LEU A 89 15.92 -0.68 7.12
C LEU A 89 16.63 -0.86 5.78
#